data_AF-A0A1H6CX53-F1
#
_entry.id   AF-A0A1H6CX53-F1
#
_cell.length_a   1.000
_cell.length_b   1.000
_cell.length_c   1.000
_cell.angle_alpha   90.00
_cell.angle_beta   90.00
_cell.angle_gamma   90.00
#
_symmetry.space_group_name_H-M   'P 1'
#
loop_
_entity.id
_entity.type
_entity.pdbx_description
1 polymer ?
#
loop_
_entity_poly.entity_id
_entity_poly.type
_entity_poly.pdbx_seq_one_letter_code
_entity_poly.pdbx_strand_id
1 'polypeptide(L)'
;MSQHDGDRRRLRGRAVLGAPLAAETGPAASTRTGPPAREEARVRPGTATEHGGAVPGPHAVCGAIVDASPHLLILDTGDAEPVRLPLAPSTSIWYGGRSGLHVLVPGREAIVRPSADGPGADRVWVDIMRVTGTILSYDGRLVEVDGGPHRGRTHVSISTGALGRVLVRHPHLEPGYLMDVICVRSPDGPRAVRPGTSQPGHRANRLTPPAAGTPPSTTVRGTATWFGDLRSPAPHPGPHPGAPGRGTSGSGWQGSSSHDAAPPGRSASGSQRQDPAPHSARPSGPDGLMAGIGGALRGAAYPAVDPEGDAGGCVDAPQGCAPLPYLSYGSELIVRNECNGRAARVPVIECGCVAARYCDRCVECGTSPRGRIVELTPACFADLGGDLDAGCFNVTLDLAATAVVRSPAVEGPP
;
A
#
# COMPACT_ATOMS: atom_id res chain seq x y z
N MET A 1 12.62 -67.41 5.94
CA MET A 1 11.83 -68.22 6.89
C MET A 1 10.56 -67.42 7.18
N SER A 2 9.58 -67.49 6.28
CA SER A 2 8.31 -68.28 6.37
C SER A 2 7.19 -67.34 6.83
N GLN A 3 6.38 -66.76 5.93
CA GLN A 3 5.17 -67.29 5.27
C GLN A 3 3.99 -67.61 6.20
N HIS A 4 2.95 -66.77 6.13
CA HIS A 4 1.50 -67.05 6.05
C HIS A 4 0.82 -65.66 5.86
N ASP A 5 0.23 -65.26 4.73
CA ASP A 5 -0.94 -65.79 3.99
C ASP A 5 -2.14 -65.95 4.95
N GLY A 6 -3.30 -65.32 4.83
CA GLY A 6 -3.91 -64.40 3.87
C GLY A 6 -5.41 -64.46 4.17
N ASP A 7 -6.18 -63.36 4.10
CA ASP A 7 -7.57 -63.48 3.65
C ASP A 7 -8.16 -62.16 3.10
N ARG A 8 -8.71 -62.28 1.90
CA ARG A 8 -9.42 -61.27 1.14
C ARG A 8 -10.90 -61.62 1.23
N ARG A 9 -11.73 -60.76 1.81
CA ARG A 9 -13.18 -60.78 1.52
C ARG A 9 -13.65 -59.50 0.85
N ARG A 10 -14.01 -59.70 -0.41
CA ARG A 10 -14.84 -58.85 -1.26
C ARG A 10 -16.26 -58.78 -0.68
N LEU A 11 -16.84 -57.60 -0.65
CA LEU A 11 -18.30 -57.43 -0.78
C LEU A 11 -18.56 -56.52 -1.96
N ARG A 12 -19.13 -57.12 -3.01
CA ARG A 12 -19.73 -56.46 -4.16
C ARG A 12 -21.21 -56.25 -3.89
N GLY A 13 -21.74 -55.11 -4.35
CA GLY A 13 -23.04 -55.06 -5.02
C GLY A 13 -24.16 -54.36 -4.25
N ARG A 14 -24.54 -53.16 -4.70
CA ARG A 14 -25.74 -53.00 -5.56
C ARG A 14 -25.85 -51.55 -6.06
N ALA A 15 -25.76 -51.40 -7.38
CA ALA A 15 -26.30 -50.28 -8.12
C ALA A 15 -27.80 -50.54 -8.36
N VAL A 16 -28.61 -49.47 -8.31
CA VAL A 16 -29.99 -49.48 -8.80
C VAL A 16 -30.08 -48.44 -9.91
N LEU A 17 -30.25 -48.92 -11.14
CA LEU A 17 -30.72 -48.19 -12.31
C LEU A 17 -32.14 -48.69 -12.61
N GLY A 18 -33.04 -47.78 -12.94
CA GLY A 18 -34.41 -48.07 -13.37
C GLY A 18 -35.11 -46.77 -13.80
N ALA A 19 -35.25 -46.59 -15.11
CA ALA A 19 -35.69 -45.40 -15.83
C ALA A 19 -37.23 -45.44 -16.15
N PRO A 20 -37.74 -44.94 -17.31
CA PRO A 20 -38.26 -43.59 -17.59
C PRO A 20 -39.74 -43.60 -18.12
N LEU A 21 -40.17 -42.50 -18.78
CA LEU A 21 -41.39 -42.22 -19.61
C LEU A 21 -42.36 -41.20 -18.96
N ALA A 22 -42.99 -40.23 -19.64
CA ALA A 22 -43.14 -39.80 -21.04
C ALA A 22 -43.56 -38.30 -21.02
N ALA A 23 -43.03 -37.41 -21.84
CA ALA A 23 -43.52 -36.97 -23.16
C ALA A 23 -44.99 -36.48 -23.21
N GLU A 24 -45.19 -35.16 -23.29
CA GLU A 24 -46.30 -34.55 -24.01
C GLU A 24 -45.78 -33.39 -24.88
N THR A 25 -46.30 -33.36 -26.10
CA THR A 25 -45.96 -32.53 -27.27
C THR A 25 -46.72 -31.20 -27.28
N GLY A 26 -46.17 -30.20 -28.00
CA GLY A 26 -46.63 -28.78 -28.06
C GLY A 26 -47.93 -28.54 -28.87
N PRO A 27 -48.15 -27.38 -29.56
CA PRO A 27 -47.16 -26.47 -30.17
C PRO A 27 -47.47 -24.94 -30.07
N ALA A 28 -46.51 -24.09 -30.47
CA ALA A 28 -46.64 -23.09 -31.56
C ALA A 28 -45.57 -21.99 -31.47
N ALA A 29 -45.10 -21.60 -32.65
CA ALA A 29 -43.97 -20.72 -32.91
C ALA A 29 -44.20 -19.25 -32.53
N SER A 30 -43.13 -18.57 -32.11
CA SER A 30 -42.98 -17.15 -32.40
C SER A 30 -41.51 -16.76 -32.57
N THR A 31 -41.34 -15.81 -33.46
CA THR A 31 -40.20 -15.48 -34.30
C THR A 31 -38.96 -14.99 -33.56
N ARG A 32 -37.80 -15.48 -34.01
CA ARG A 32 -36.48 -14.90 -33.75
C ARG A 32 -36.39 -13.54 -34.45
N THR A 33 -36.13 -12.50 -33.69
CA THR A 33 -35.59 -11.23 -34.18
C THR A 33 -34.19 -11.09 -33.61
N GLY A 34 -33.18 -11.21 -34.48
CA GLY A 34 -31.79 -10.95 -34.12
C GLY A 34 -31.56 -9.45 -33.90
N PRO A 35 -30.60 -9.06 -33.04
CA PRO A 35 -30.20 -7.67 -32.92
C PRO A 35 -29.49 -7.21 -34.20
N PRO A 36 -29.71 -5.97 -34.67
CA PRO A 36 -29.06 -5.47 -35.87
C PRO A 36 -27.56 -5.29 -35.65
N ALA A 37 -26.79 -5.68 -36.66
CA ALA A 37 -25.36 -5.45 -36.78
C ALA A 37 -25.05 -3.95 -36.60
N ARG A 38 -24.21 -3.61 -35.62
CA ARG A 38 -23.64 -2.27 -35.52
C ARG A 38 -22.61 -2.11 -36.62
N GLU A 39 -22.92 -1.20 -37.51
CA GLU A 39 -22.09 -0.67 -38.57
C GLU A 39 -20.75 -0.18 -38.01
N GLU A 40 -19.67 -0.83 -38.45
CA GLU A 40 -18.28 -0.46 -38.17
C GLU A 40 -17.98 0.89 -38.83
N ALA A 41 -18.19 1.97 -38.09
CA ALA A 41 -17.66 3.28 -38.44
C ALA A 41 -16.13 3.24 -38.36
N ARG A 42 -15.52 3.14 -39.53
CA ARG A 42 -14.07 3.22 -39.79
C ARG A 42 -13.53 4.58 -39.33
N VAL A 43 -13.09 4.66 -38.07
CA VAL A 43 -12.35 5.83 -37.54
C VAL A 43 -10.97 5.86 -38.20
N ARG A 44 -10.72 6.91 -38.99
CA ARG A 44 -9.39 7.24 -39.50
C ARG A 44 -8.49 7.67 -38.33
N PRO A 45 -7.20 7.26 -38.28
CA PRO A 45 -6.28 7.75 -37.26
C PRO A 45 -5.93 9.21 -37.57
N GLY A 46 -6.52 10.14 -36.82
CA GLY A 46 -6.04 11.51 -36.73
C GLY A 46 -4.87 11.57 -35.77
N THR A 47 -3.75 12.11 -36.24
CA THR A 47 -2.58 12.48 -35.45
C THR A 47 -2.99 13.54 -34.41
N ALA A 48 -3.09 13.15 -33.14
CA ALA A 48 -3.31 14.07 -32.03
C ALA A 48 -2.11 14.02 -31.09
N THR A 49 -1.15 14.91 -31.35
CA THR A 49 -0.19 15.37 -30.36
C THR A 49 -0.91 16.43 -29.55
N GLU A 50 -1.76 16.04 -28.61
CA GLU A 50 -2.38 16.97 -27.67
C GLU A 50 -2.09 16.49 -26.25
N HIS A 51 -1.18 17.21 -25.58
CA HIS A 51 -1.02 17.19 -24.13
C HIS A 51 -2.29 17.77 -23.50
N GLY A 52 -3.33 16.94 -23.41
CA GLY A 52 -4.57 17.26 -22.72
C GLY A 52 -4.29 17.47 -21.24
N GLY A 53 -4.32 18.72 -20.79
CA GLY A 53 -4.37 19.07 -19.37
C GLY A 53 -5.64 18.47 -18.78
N ALA A 54 -5.51 17.38 -18.04
CA ALA A 54 -6.61 16.81 -17.28
C ALA A 54 -7.08 17.84 -16.25
N VAL A 55 -8.34 18.29 -16.38
CA VAL A 55 -8.99 19.06 -15.31
C VAL A 55 -9.01 18.15 -14.07
N PRO A 56 -8.39 18.53 -12.94
CA PRO A 56 -8.42 17.70 -11.75
C PRO A 56 -9.88 17.52 -11.32
N GLY A 57 -10.31 16.26 -11.21
CA GLY A 57 -11.58 15.97 -10.54
C GLY A 57 -11.51 16.40 -9.07
N PRO A 58 -12.65 16.48 -8.36
CA PRO A 58 -12.65 16.88 -6.96
C PRO A 58 -11.79 15.93 -6.14
N HIS A 59 -10.91 16.52 -5.31
CA HIS A 59 -9.97 15.80 -4.47
C HIS A 59 -10.68 15.08 -3.32
N ALA A 60 -10.19 13.89 -2.97
CA ALA A 60 -10.62 13.15 -1.80
C ALA A 60 -10.30 13.94 -0.53
N VAL A 61 -11.22 13.93 0.44
CA VAL A 61 -11.10 14.62 1.72
C VAL A 61 -10.84 13.59 2.79
N CYS A 62 -9.79 13.78 3.60
CA CYS A 62 -9.44 12.89 4.72
C CYS A 62 -9.49 13.69 6.02
N GLY A 63 -10.00 13.08 7.08
CA GLY A 63 -10.00 13.70 8.40
C GLY A 63 -10.82 12.94 9.43
N ALA A 64 -10.83 13.47 10.65
CA ALA A 64 -11.62 12.95 11.74
C ALA A 64 -13.09 13.34 11.57
N ILE A 65 -14.01 12.41 11.79
CA ILE A 65 -15.44 12.69 11.78
C ILE A 65 -15.75 13.59 12.99
N VAL A 66 -16.35 14.75 12.72
CA VAL A 66 -16.84 15.67 13.76
C VAL A 66 -18.30 15.39 14.06
N ASP A 67 -19.09 15.22 13.00
CA ASP A 67 -20.52 14.96 13.08
C ASP A 67 -21.00 14.22 11.82
N ALA A 68 -22.09 13.46 11.95
CA ALA A 68 -22.71 12.76 10.85
C ALA A 68 -24.23 12.65 11.04
N SER A 69 -24.96 13.04 10.00
CA SER A 69 -26.41 12.89 9.87
C SER A 69 -26.73 12.16 8.55
N PRO A 70 -27.98 11.76 8.30
CA PRO A 70 -28.35 11.10 7.04
C PRO A 70 -28.04 11.89 5.75
N HIS A 71 -27.83 13.20 5.85
CA HIS A 71 -27.63 14.08 4.69
C HIS A 71 -26.32 14.86 4.72
N LEU A 72 -25.54 14.76 5.80
CA LEU A 72 -24.35 15.58 5.99
C LEU A 72 -23.30 14.81 6.79
N LEU A 73 -22.07 14.82 6.29
CA LEU A 73 -20.87 14.40 7.01
C LEU A 73 -19.96 15.61 7.21
N ILE A 74 -19.45 15.78 8.43
CA ILE A 74 -18.51 16.85 8.76
C ILE A 74 -17.18 16.22 9.15
N LEU A 75 -16.11 16.61 8.46
CA LEU A 75 -14.74 16.15 8.72
C LEU A 75 -13.85 17.30 9.17
N ASP A 76 -13.12 17.09 10.25
CA ASP A 76 -11.99 17.94 10.65
C ASP A 76 -10.72 17.43 9.96
N THR A 77 -10.13 18.27 9.12
CA THR A 77 -8.91 17.92 8.38
C THR A 77 -7.63 18.32 9.13
N GLY A 78 -7.73 19.05 10.24
CA GLY A 78 -6.62 19.43 11.14
C GLY A 78 -6.15 20.89 11.02
N ASP A 79 -6.25 21.50 9.83
CA ASP A 79 -5.65 22.83 9.58
C ASP A 79 -6.64 23.88 9.05
N ALA A 80 -7.92 23.53 8.93
CA ALA A 80 -8.94 24.38 8.32
C ALA A 80 -10.29 24.22 9.03
N GLU A 81 -11.23 25.09 8.67
CA GLU A 81 -12.64 24.91 9.02
C GLU A 81 -13.13 23.51 8.61
N PRO A 82 -13.88 22.80 9.47
CA PRO A 82 -14.37 21.47 9.15
C PRO A 82 -15.12 21.42 7.81
N VAL A 83 -14.76 20.46 6.98
CA VAL A 83 -15.31 20.26 5.65
C VAL A 83 -16.67 19.58 5.77
N ARG A 84 -17.66 20.17 5.09
CA ARG A 84 -19.05 19.70 5.08
C ARG A 84 -19.37 19.02 3.75
N LEU A 85 -19.71 17.74 3.81
CA LEU A 85 -19.93 16.88 2.64
C LEU A 85 -21.36 16.37 2.63
N PRO A 86 -22.20 16.75 1.65
CA PRO A 86 -23.53 16.20 1.50
C PRO A 86 -23.49 14.68 1.30
N LEU A 87 -24.34 13.96 2.02
CA LEU A 87 -24.56 12.52 1.81
C LEU A 87 -25.82 12.34 0.96
N ALA A 88 -25.67 11.63 -0.15
CA ALA A 88 -26.78 11.21 -1.00
C ALA A 88 -27.21 9.78 -0.61
N PRO A 89 -28.45 9.37 -0.94
CA PRO A 89 -28.87 7.97 -0.78
C PRO A 89 -27.97 6.96 -1.54
N SER A 90 -27.29 7.42 -2.59
CA SER A 90 -26.31 6.63 -3.37
C SER A 90 -24.92 6.57 -2.73
N THR A 91 -24.62 7.40 -1.72
CA THR A 91 -23.31 7.41 -1.06
C THR A 91 -23.03 6.04 -0.46
N SER A 92 -21.93 5.42 -0.87
CA SER A 92 -21.52 4.12 -0.36
C SER A 92 -20.54 4.29 0.79
N ILE A 93 -20.88 3.69 1.93
CA ILE A 93 -20.07 3.72 3.15
C ILE A 93 -19.41 2.35 3.35
N TRP A 94 -18.12 2.37 3.64
CA TRP A 94 -17.32 1.18 3.92
C TRP A 94 -16.75 1.22 5.34
N TYR A 95 -16.92 0.11 6.06
CA TYR A 95 -16.21 -0.20 7.30
C TYR A 95 -16.04 -1.73 7.39
N GLY A 96 -14.93 -2.24 6.85
CA GLY A 96 -14.67 -3.68 6.77
C GLY A 96 -15.56 -4.43 5.77
N GLY A 97 -16.27 -3.69 4.92
CA GLY A 97 -17.32 -4.14 4.02
C GLY A 97 -18.38 -3.06 3.86
N ARG A 98 -19.40 -3.30 3.02
CA ARG A 98 -20.52 -2.37 2.84
C ARG A 98 -21.22 -2.14 4.18
N SER A 99 -21.36 -0.87 4.55
CA SER A 99 -21.88 -0.41 5.83
C SER A 99 -22.89 0.73 5.65
N GLY A 100 -23.46 1.22 6.75
CA GLY A 100 -24.40 2.34 6.75
C GLY A 100 -23.99 3.45 7.73
N LEU A 101 -24.83 4.47 7.88
CA LEU A 101 -24.53 5.68 8.66
C LEU A 101 -24.06 5.42 10.10
N HIS A 102 -24.47 4.31 10.73
CA HIS A 102 -24.09 3.96 12.10
C HIS A 102 -22.57 3.82 12.34
N VAL A 103 -21.75 3.68 11.28
CA VAL A 103 -20.29 3.63 11.42
C VAL A 103 -19.62 5.00 11.38
N LEU A 104 -20.35 6.04 10.96
CA LEU A 104 -19.89 7.42 10.90
C LEU A 104 -19.95 8.06 12.30
N VAL A 105 -19.08 7.60 13.19
CA VAL A 105 -19.06 8.01 14.58
C VAL A 105 -18.02 9.12 14.75
N PRO A 106 -18.33 10.21 15.48
CA PRO A 106 -17.36 11.25 15.80
C PRO A 106 -16.06 10.70 16.40
N GLY A 107 -14.93 11.29 16.04
CA GLY A 107 -13.57 10.91 16.45
C GLY A 107 -12.95 9.75 15.65
N ARG A 108 -13.70 9.10 14.75
CA ARG A 108 -13.14 8.11 13.81
C ARG A 108 -12.53 8.80 12.60
N GLU A 109 -11.58 8.14 11.94
CA GLU A 109 -11.01 8.68 10.71
C GLU A 109 -11.83 8.25 9.50
N ALA A 110 -12.03 9.16 8.55
CA ALA A 110 -12.66 8.85 7.28
C ALA A 110 -11.92 9.50 6.12
N ILE A 111 -11.96 8.82 4.98
CA ILE A 111 -11.65 9.39 3.67
C ILE A 111 -12.90 9.35 2.81
N VAL A 112 -13.19 10.46 2.17
CA VAL A 112 -14.34 10.66 1.31
C VAL A 112 -13.86 10.98 -0.08
N ARG A 113 -14.32 10.21 -1.07
CA ARG A 113 -14.20 10.58 -2.47
C ARG A 113 -15.49 11.31 -2.88
N PRO A 114 -15.42 12.59 -3.28
CA PRO A 114 -16.57 13.31 -3.80
C PRO A 114 -17.05 12.70 -5.12
N SER A 115 -18.33 12.94 -5.42
CA SER A 115 -18.92 12.64 -6.72
C SER A 115 -18.25 13.45 -7.80
N ALA A 116 -18.15 12.87 -9.01
CA ALA A 116 -17.72 13.63 -10.18
C ALA A 116 -18.74 14.72 -10.56
N ASP A 117 -20.01 14.53 -10.22
CA ASP A 117 -21.13 15.37 -10.65
C ASP A 117 -21.46 16.51 -9.67
N GLY A 118 -20.73 16.65 -8.57
CA GLY A 118 -20.98 17.71 -7.59
C GLY A 118 -20.33 17.48 -6.22
N PRO A 119 -20.66 18.33 -5.23
CA PRO A 119 -19.99 18.35 -3.93
C PRO A 119 -20.35 17.17 -3.01
N GLY A 120 -21.31 16.32 -3.40
CA GLY A 120 -21.76 15.20 -2.59
C GLY A 120 -20.72 14.08 -2.49
N ALA A 121 -20.75 13.32 -1.40
CA ALA A 121 -19.91 12.15 -1.22
C ALA A 121 -20.36 10.98 -2.12
N ASP A 122 -19.46 10.40 -2.91
CA ASP A 122 -19.70 9.16 -3.65
C ASP A 122 -19.32 7.94 -2.79
N ARG A 123 -18.10 7.95 -2.24
CA ARG A 123 -17.56 6.89 -1.38
C ARG A 123 -17.06 7.47 -0.07
N VAL A 124 -17.30 6.74 1.02
CA VAL A 124 -16.75 7.01 2.35
C VAL A 124 -16.10 5.74 2.86
N TRP A 125 -14.80 5.76 3.19
CA TRP A 125 -14.13 4.66 3.88
C TRP A 125 -13.73 5.11 5.28
N VAL A 126 -14.22 4.38 6.28
CA VAL A 126 -13.97 4.67 7.70
C VAL A 126 -12.89 3.75 8.23
N ASP A 127 -11.89 4.32 8.89
CA ASP A 127 -10.79 3.60 9.55
C ASP A 127 -10.10 2.55 8.66
N ILE A 128 -10.15 2.73 7.35
CA ILE A 128 -9.51 1.82 6.40
C ILE A 128 -7.99 1.98 6.50
N MET A 129 -7.29 0.85 6.52
CA MET A 129 -5.83 0.84 6.50
C MET A 129 -5.33 -0.40 5.77
N ARG A 130 -4.06 -0.39 5.38
CA ARG A 130 -3.45 -1.52 4.70
C ARG A 130 -2.19 -1.95 5.41
N VAL A 131 -2.01 -3.26 5.55
CA VAL A 131 -0.78 -3.84 6.07
C VAL A 131 -0.13 -4.68 4.99
N THR A 132 1.10 -4.31 4.64
CA THR A 132 1.96 -5.03 3.69
C THR A 132 3.30 -5.33 4.34
N GLY A 133 3.88 -6.50 4.05
CA GLY A 133 5.17 -6.88 4.61
C GLY A 133 5.44 -8.36 4.60
N THR A 134 6.51 -8.75 5.30
CA THR A 134 6.90 -10.15 5.47
C THR A 134 6.27 -10.70 6.74
N ILE A 135 5.67 -11.88 6.67
CA ILE A 135 5.15 -12.59 7.84
C ILE A 135 6.33 -13.00 8.72
N LEU A 136 6.31 -12.63 9.99
CA LEU A 136 7.29 -13.04 11.00
C LEU A 136 6.78 -14.22 11.82
N SER A 137 5.49 -14.20 12.16
CA SER A 137 4.84 -15.24 12.96
C SER A 137 3.32 -15.29 12.70
N TYR A 138 2.71 -16.44 12.94
CA TYR A 138 1.26 -16.64 12.91
C TYR A 138 0.85 -17.67 13.95
N ASP A 139 -0.07 -17.31 14.85
CA ASP A 139 -0.53 -18.19 15.95
C ASP A 139 -1.93 -18.81 15.69
N GLY A 140 -2.50 -18.59 14.50
CA GLY A 140 -3.85 -19.01 14.14
C GLY A 140 -4.87 -17.87 14.11
N ARG A 141 -4.59 -16.71 14.71
CA ARG A 141 -5.45 -15.52 14.65
C ARG A 141 -4.68 -14.21 14.58
N LEU A 142 -3.46 -14.15 15.05
CA LEU A 142 -2.60 -12.98 15.04
C LEU A 142 -1.41 -13.26 14.12
N VAL A 143 -1.17 -12.33 13.18
CA VAL A 143 -0.01 -12.36 12.28
C VAL A 143 0.89 -11.19 12.64
N GLU A 144 2.14 -11.44 12.97
CA GLU A 144 3.15 -10.38 13.04
C GLU A 144 3.71 -10.15 11.64
N VAL A 145 3.64 -8.91 11.15
CA VAL A 145 4.10 -8.51 9.82
C VAL A 145 5.20 -7.48 9.95
N ASP A 146 6.33 -7.73 9.31
CA ASP A 146 7.41 -6.76 9.12
C ASP A 146 7.18 -5.96 7.84
N GLY A 147 6.73 -4.71 8.01
CA GLY A 147 6.56 -3.72 6.95
C GLY A 147 7.87 -3.06 6.51
N GLY A 148 9.02 -3.56 6.98
CA GLY A 148 10.33 -3.04 6.63
C GLY A 148 10.69 -1.76 7.39
N PRO A 149 11.83 -1.13 7.04
CA PRO A 149 12.42 -0.04 7.83
C PRO A 149 11.55 1.22 7.92
N HIS A 150 10.66 1.47 6.95
CA HIS A 150 9.80 2.66 6.93
C HIS A 150 8.46 2.47 7.65
N ARG A 151 8.02 1.21 7.86
CA ARG A 151 6.69 0.91 8.41
C ARG A 151 6.72 0.07 9.68
N GLY A 152 7.89 -0.46 10.04
CA GLY A 152 8.10 -1.24 11.24
C GLY A 152 7.26 -2.50 11.29
N ARG A 153 7.08 -3.02 12.51
CA ARG A 153 6.33 -4.26 12.75
C ARG A 153 4.90 -3.96 13.17
N THR A 154 3.97 -4.76 12.69
CA THR A 154 2.54 -4.63 12.98
C THR A 154 1.94 -6.00 13.29
N HIS A 155 1.12 -6.07 14.34
CA HIS A 155 0.33 -7.26 14.66
C HIS A 155 -1.06 -7.13 14.05
N VAL A 156 -1.42 -8.04 13.16
CA VAL A 156 -2.70 -8.05 12.45
C VAL A 156 -3.57 -9.18 12.97
N SER A 157 -4.74 -8.83 13.49
CA SER A 157 -5.74 -9.82 13.89
C SER A 157 -6.57 -10.27 12.67
N ILE A 158 -6.81 -11.57 12.55
CA ILE A 158 -7.65 -12.19 11.52
C ILE A 158 -8.81 -12.90 12.22
N SER A 159 -10.00 -12.31 12.09
CA SER A 159 -11.21 -12.96 12.60
C SER A 159 -11.50 -14.26 11.85
N THR A 160 -12.17 -15.23 12.48
CA THR A 160 -12.57 -16.48 11.82
C THR A 160 -13.40 -16.23 10.56
N GLY A 161 -14.26 -15.20 10.55
CA GLY A 161 -15.05 -14.81 9.38
C GLY A 161 -14.24 -14.19 8.24
N ALA A 162 -13.07 -13.61 8.53
CA ALA A 162 -12.16 -13.07 7.52
C ALA A 162 -11.12 -14.10 7.05
N LEU A 163 -10.73 -15.05 7.90
CA LEU A 163 -9.67 -16.02 7.64
C LEU A 163 -9.88 -16.77 6.33
N GLY A 164 -11.08 -17.32 6.09
CA GLY A 164 -11.39 -18.02 4.85
C GLY A 164 -11.19 -17.15 3.61
N ARG A 165 -11.60 -15.87 3.66
CA ARG A 165 -11.40 -14.91 2.54
C ARG A 165 -9.93 -14.55 2.35
N VAL A 166 -9.18 -14.42 3.44
CA VAL A 166 -7.74 -14.14 3.39
C VAL A 166 -7.00 -15.29 2.73
N LEU A 167 -7.24 -16.53 3.18
CA LEU A 167 -6.55 -17.73 2.69
C LEU A 167 -6.78 -18.02 1.21
N VAL A 168 -7.89 -17.55 0.60
CA VAL A 168 -8.12 -17.69 -0.85
C VAL A 168 -7.04 -17.01 -1.67
N ARG A 169 -6.53 -15.86 -1.22
CA ARG A 169 -5.49 -15.10 -1.95
C ARG A 169 -4.15 -15.08 -1.23
N HIS A 170 -4.11 -15.48 0.04
CA HIS A 170 -2.92 -15.60 0.87
C HIS A 170 -2.86 -17.00 1.49
N PRO A 171 -2.64 -18.05 0.68
CA PRO A 171 -2.64 -19.43 1.16
C PRO A 171 -1.49 -19.74 2.13
N HIS A 172 -0.43 -18.93 2.13
CA HIS A 172 0.75 -19.15 2.97
C HIS A 172 0.81 -18.13 4.11
N LEU A 173 0.46 -18.55 5.34
CA LEU A 173 0.58 -17.73 6.54
C LEU A 173 1.85 -18.03 7.36
N GLU A 174 2.82 -18.73 6.75
CA GLU A 174 4.07 -19.10 7.40
C GLU A 174 5.11 -17.96 7.37
N PRO A 175 6.02 -17.92 8.35
CA PRO A 175 7.12 -16.96 8.37
C PRO A 175 7.92 -16.93 7.07
N GLY A 176 8.23 -15.73 6.57
CA GLY A 176 8.98 -15.47 5.34
C GLY A 176 8.13 -15.32 4.08
N TYR A 177 6.84 -15.61 4.12
CA TYR A 177 5.91 -15.25 3.03
C TYR A 177 5.45 -13.80 3.15
N LEU A 178 4.95 -13.24 2.04
CA LEU A 178 4.46 -11.86 1.99
C LEU A 178 2.99 -11.80 2.40
N MET A 179 2.59 -10.75 3.11
CA MET A 179 1.21 -10.48 3.50
C MET A 179 0.75 -9.17 2.88
N ASP A 180 -0.45 -9.12 2.31
CA ASP A 180 -1.08 -7.88 1.85
C ASP A 180 -2.58 -7.91 2.14
N VAL A 181 -2.99 -7.18 3.18
CA VAL A 181 -4.37 -7.16 3.63
C VAL A 181 -4.90 -5.75 3.83
N ILE A 182 -6.14 -5.57 3.40
CA ILE A 182 -6.96 -4.43 3.82
C ILE A 182 -7.51 -4.74 5.20
N CYS A 183 -7.38 -3.77 6.09
CA CYS A 183 -7.76 -3.84 7.48
C CYS A 183 -8.74 -2.71 7.81
N VAL A 184 -9.40 -2.88 8.95
CA VAL A 184 -10.00 -1.79 9.69
C VAL A 184 -9.16 -1.52 10.93
N ARG A 185 -9.00 -0.25 11.31
CA ARG A 185 -8.43 0.11 12.60
C ARG A 185 -9.33 -0.40 13.73
N SER A 186 -8.71 -0.92 14.77
CA SER A 186 -9.38 -1.26 16.02
C SER A 186 -8.48 -0.91 17.22
N PRO A 187 -9.03 -0.82 18.44
CA PRO A 187 -8.24 -0.52 19.64
C PRO A 187 -7.08 -1.51 19.87
N ASP A 188 -7.30 -2.79 19.55
CA ASP A 188 -6.31 -3.87 19.71
C ASP A 188 -5.32 -3.98 18.53
N GLY A 189 -5.35 -3.01 17.62
CA GLY A 189 -4.55 -2.98 16.40
C GLY A 189 -5.35 -3.28 15.13
N PRO A 190 -4.67 -3.42 13.98
CA PRO A 190 -5.33 -3.67 12.71
C PRO A 190 -6.07 -5.01 12.68
N ARG A 191 -7.29 -4.99 12.17
CA ARG A 191 -8.09 -6.20 11.94
C ARG A 191 -8.27 -6.44 10.44
N ALA A 192 -7.71 -7.52 9.93
CA ALA A 192 -7.83 -7.91 8.53
C ALA A 192 -9.28 -8.21 8.16
N VAL A 193 -9.71 -7.71 7.01
CA VAL A 193 -11.08 -7.90 6.49
C VAL A 193 -11.09 -8.60 5.13
N ARG A 194 -10.07 -8.35 4.29
CA ARG A 194 -9.87 -8.98 2.98
C ARG A 194 -8.41 -8.84 2.50
N PRO A 195 -7.96 -9.70 1.57
CA PRO A 195 -6.73 -9.47 0.81
C PRO A 195 -6.74 -8.13 0.06
N GLY A 196 -5.60 -7.44 0.04
CA GLY A 196 -5.37 -6.26 -0.80
C GLY A 196 -5.01 -6.64 -2.25
N THR A 197 -4.14 -7.62 -2.42
CA THR A 197 -3.85 -8.26 -3.72
C THR A 197 -3.71 -9.78 -3.56
N SER A 198 -3.23 -10.47 -4.58
CA SER A 198 -2.88 -11.89 -4.47
C SER A 198 -1.46 -12.03 -3.94
N GLN A 199 -1.28 -12.92 -2.96
CA GLN A 199 0.02 -13.26 -2.42
C GLN A 199 0.93 -13.80 -3.53
N PRO A 200 2.14 -13.28 -3.68
CA PRO A 200 3.13 -13.87 -4.57
C PRO A 200 3.43 -15.32 -4.16
N GLY A 201 3.61 -16.21 -5.14
CA GLY A 201 3.92 -17.63 -4.91
C GLY A 201 5.34 -17.90 -4.38
N HIS A 202 6.09 -16.86 -4.04
CA HIS A 202 7.47 -16.92 -3.55
C HIS A 202 7.59 -16.27 -2.17
N ARG A 203 8.62 -16.68 -1.42
CA ARG A 203 9.02 -16.04 -0.16
C ARG A 203 9.66 -14.68 -0.40
N ALA A 204 9.61 -13.78 0.58
CA ALA A 204 10.13 -12.42 0.49
C ALA A 204 11.61 -12.34 0.04
N ASN A 205 12.42 -13.35 0.35
CA ASN A 205 13.85 -13.44 -0.01
C ASN A 205 14.13 -14.25 -1.28
N ARG A 206 13.11 -14.68 -2.03
CA ARG A 206 13.24 -15.47 -3.27
C ARG A 206 12.64 -14.75 -4.46
N LEU A 207 12.94 -13.46 -4.57
CA LEU A 207 12.55 -12.66 -5.73
C LEU A 207 13.48 -12.97 -6.90
N THR A 208 12.91 -13.15 -8.09
CA THR A 208 13.68 -13.27 -9.34
C THR A 208 13.59 -11.94 -10.10
N PRO A 209 14.66 -11.14 -10.16
CA PRO A 209 14.66 -9.88 -10.91
C PRO A 209 14.44 -10.10 -12.41
N PRO A 210 13.95 -9.08 -13.14
CA PRO A 210 13.92 -9.11 -14.60
C PRO A 210 15.34 -9.29 -15.17
N ALA A 211 15.44 -9.90 -16.36
CA ALA A 211 16.73 -10.12 -17.03
C ALA A 211 17.45 -8.78 -17.26
N ALA A 212 18.75 -8.75 -16.91
CA ALA A 212 19.59 -7.57 -17.08
C ALA A 212 19.70 -7.17 -18.57
N GLY A 213 19.69 -5.86 -18.85
CA GLY A 213 19.95 -5.30 -20.18
C GLY A 213 18.74 -4.66 -20.89
N THR A 214 17.55 -4.62 -20.27
CA THR A 214 16.45 -3.80 -20.78
C THR A 214 16.67 -2.34 -20.38
N PRO A 215 16.82 -1.39 -21.33
CA PRO A 215 16.97 0.01 -20.98
C PRO A 215 15.74 0.49 -20.19
N PRO A 216 15.91 1.30 -19.15
CA PRO A 216 14.79 1.84 -18.39
C PRO A 216 13.91 2.66 -19.33
N SER A 217 12.63 2.29 -19.40
CA SER A 217 11.62 3.05 -20.13
C SER A 217 11.25 4.29 -19.34
N THR A 218 11.06 5.42 -20.02
CA THR A 218 10.45 6.61 -19.42
C THR A 218 8.97 6.41 -19.12
N THR A 219 8.37 5.33 -19.62
CA THR A 219 7.00 4.94 -19.32
C THR A 219 6.95 3.50 -18.82
N VAL A 220 6.48 3.29 -17.59
CA VAL A 220 6.40 1.96 -16.96
C VAL A 220 4.95 1.60 -16.65
N ARG A 221 4.54 0.36 -16.95
CA ARG A 221 3.19 -0.14 -16.69
C ARG A 221 3.23 -1.24 -15.64
N GLY A 222 2.24 -1.28 -14.76
CA GLY A 222 2.19 -2.25 -13.66
C GLY A 222 0.97 -2.09 -12.77
N THR A 223 1.14 -2.44 -11.50
CA THR A 223 0.11 -2.28 -10.46
C THR A 223 0.43 -1.08 -9.58
N ALA A 224 -0.58 -0.24 -9.34
CA ALA A 224 -0.58 0.69 -8.22
C ALA A 224 -1.38 0.09 -7.06
N THR A 225 -0.85 0.24 -5.86
CA THR A 225 -1.56 -0.01 -4.60
C THR A 225 -1.56 1.27 -3.77
N TRP A 226 -1.99 1.18 -2.52
CA TRP A 226 -1.87 2.26 -1.56
C TRP A 226 -1.24 1.76 -0.27
N PHE A 227 -0.68 2.66 0.54
CA PHE A 227 0.01 2.30 1.79
C PHE A 227 -0.48 3.12 2.98
N GLY A 228 -0.13 2.65 4.18
CA GLY A 228 -0.39 3.35 5.43
C GLY A 228 -1.85 3.30 5.86
N ASP A 229 -2.25 4.36 6.56
CA ASP A 229 -3.59 4.56 7.07
C ASP A 229 -4.06 6.01 6.81
N LEU A 230 -5.22 6.39 7.33
CA LEU A 230 -5.81 7.72 7.08
C LEU A 230 -5.19 8.85 7.89
N ARG A 231 -4.35 8.55 8.87
CA ARG A 231 -3.69 9.58 9.66
C ARG A 231 -2.50 10.12 8.87
N SER A 232 -2.24 11.41 9.02
CA SER A 232 -1.01 11.98 8.49
C SER A 232 0.19 11.19 9.03
N PRO A 233 1.12 10.77 8.16
CA PRO A 233 2.36 10.15 8.64
C PRO A 233 3.03 11.13 9.59
N ALA A 234 3.51 10.62 10.73
CA ALA A 234 4.41 11.42 11.55
C ALA A 234 5.60 11.86 10.69
N PRO A 235 6.16 13.07 10.89
CA PRO A 235 7.34 13.49 10.15
C PRO A 235 8.43 12.42 10.25
N HIS A 236 8.98 12.05 9.10
CA HIS A 236 10.00 11.00 8.98
C HIS A 236 11.16 11.33 9.95
N PRO A 237 11.55 10.44 10.87
CA PRO A 237 12.82 10.63 11.56
C PRO A 237 13.90 10.54 10.49
N GLY A 238 14.69 11.59 10.28
CA GLY A 238 15.74 11.63 9.26
C GLY A 238 16.64 10.39 9.30
N PRO A 239 17.45 10.14 8.25
CA PRO A 239 18.23 8.92 8.10
C PRO A 239 18.97 8.59 9.40
N HIS A 240 18.74 7.38 9.92
CA HIS A 240 19.48 6.88 11.07
C HIS A 240 20.98 6.94 10.73
N PRO A 241 21.82 7.61 11.53
CA PRO A 241 23.26 7.52 11.34
C PRO A 241 23.66 6.05 11.48
N GLY A 242 24.37 5.59 10.46
CA GLY A 242 24.67 4.18 10.23
C GLY A 242 25.13 3.43 11.48
N ALA A 243 24.64 2.20 11.62
CA ALA A 243 25.23 1.25 12.55
C ALA A 243 26.75 1.16 12.28
N PRO A 244 27.61 1.23 13.30
CA PRO A 244 29.05 1.14 13.10
C PRO A 244 29.38 -0.21 12.44
N GLY A 245 30.09 -0.13 11.32
CA GLY A 245 30.52 -1.27 10.53
C GLY A 245 31.21 -2.32 11.39
N ARG A 246 30.83 -3.58 11.23
CA ARG A 246 31.59 -4.71 11.72
C ARG A 246 32.95 -4.68 11.04
N GLY A 247 33.95 -4.19 11.78
CA GLY A 247 35.34 -4.26 11.40
C GLY A 247 35.73 -5.70 11.14
N THR A 248 36.16 -5.96 9.91
CA THR A 248 37.02 -7.08 9.58
C THR A 248 38.30 -6.94 10.40
N SER A 249 38.52 -7.83 11.37
CA SER A 249 39.85 -8.07 11.93
C SER A 249 40.13 -9.57 11.88
N GLY A 250 41.12 -9.91 11.07
CA GLY A 250 41.68 -11.25 10.98
C GLY A 250 42.47 -11.58 12.24
N SER A 251 42.53 -12.89 12.49
CA SER A 251 43.64 -13.64 13.06
C SER A 251 44.82 -12.87 13.67
N GLY A 252 45.01 -13.03 14.98
CA GLY A 252 46.25 -12.72 15.69
C GLY A 252 46.27 -13.42 17.06
N TRP A 253 47.13 -14.43 17.18
CA TRP A 253 47.32 -15.30 18.34
C TRP A 253 48.23 -14.63 19.40
N GLN A 254 48.08 -15.07 20.66
CA GLN A 254 48.98 -14.93 21.84
C GLN A 254 48.92 -13.68 22.73
N GLY A 255 48.93 -13.92 24.05
CA GLY A 255 49.35 -12.94 25.05
C GLY A 255 48.61 -13.00 26.38
N SER A 256 48.85 -14.05 27.16
CA SER A 256 48.48 -14.18 28.57
C SER A 256 49.05 -13.08 29.48
N SER A 257 48.25 -12.55 30.40
CA SER A 257 48.64 -12.37 31.82
C SER A 257 47.50 -11.82 32.68
N SER A 258 47.33 -12.50 33.81
CA SER A 258 46.55 -12.22 35.02
C SER A 258 46.88 -10.89 35.70
N HIS A 259 45.93 -10.33 36.47
CA HIS A 259 46.07 -9.98 37.91
C HIS A 259 44.74 -9.39 38.47
N ASP A 260 44.20 -10.10 39.47
CA ASP A 260 43.69 -9.69 40.79
C ASP A 260 42.67 -8.54 41.02
N ALA A 261 41.55 -8.99 41.61
CA ALA A 261 40.97 -8.62 42.92
C ALA A 261 40.46 -7.19 43.24
N ALA A 262 39.23 -7.18 43.78
CA ALA A 262 38.39 -6.08 44.28
C ALA A 262 38.71 -5.71 45.77
N PRO A 263 37.83 -5.07 46.59
CA PRO A 263 36.81 -3.99 46.47
C PRO A 263 37.04 -2.89 47.59
N PRO A 264 36.04 -2.38 48.35
CA PRO A 264 35.06 -1.33 48.06
C PRO A 264 35.11 -0.08 49.00
N GLY A 265 34.33 0.95 48.65
CA GLY A 265 33.56 1.75 49.62
C GLY A 265 33.94 3.22 49.80
N ARG A 266 32.95 4.11 49.66
CA ARG A 266 32.42 5.00 50.73
C ARG A 266 31.54 6.12 50.16
N SER A 267 30.42 6.33 50.84
CA SER A 267 29.53 7.49 50.75
C SER A 267 30.18 8.76 51.28
N ALA A 268 29.80 9.92 50.74
CA ALA A 268 29.40 11.10 51.54
C ALA A 268 28.99 12.30 50.66
N SER A 269 27.77 12.77 50.90
CA SER A 269 27.32 14.17 51.04
C SER A 269 27.85 15.29 50.11
N GLY A 270 26.90 15.96 49.45
CA GLY A 270 26.48 17.28 49.93
C GLY A 270 27.06 18.54 49.28
N SER A 271 26.13 19.29 48.67
CA SER A 271 26.04 20.76 48.61
C SER A 271 26.44 21.52 47.32
N GLN A 272 25.39 22.13 46.78
CA GLN A 272 25.23 23.53 46.35
C GLN A 272 25.91 24.12 45.10
N ARG A 273 24.99 24.55 44.22
CA ARG A 273 24.90 25.82 43.45
C ARG A 273 25.92 26.05 42.33
N GLN A 274 25.41 26.12 41.09
CA GLN A 274 25.18 27.39 40.39
C GLN A 274 24.56 27.12 39.00
N ASP A 275 23.41 27.75 38.73
CA ASP A 275 22.90 27.99 37.38
C ASP A 275 23.81 28.99 36.66
N PRO A 276 24.00 28.82 35.35
CA PRO A 276 23.64 29.93 34.47
C PRO A 276 22.83 29.46 33.23
N ALA A 277 21.74 30.17 32.97
CA ALA A 277 21.06 30.20 31.67
C ALA A 277 21.82 31.13 30.67
N PRO A 278 21.33 31.32 29.44
CA PRO A 278 21.24 30.34 28.37
C PRO A 278 22.11 30.78 27.18
N HIS A 279 22.86 29.86 26.58
CA HIS A 279 23.68 30.16 25.40
C HIS A 279 22.86 30.07 24.11
N SER A 280 22.76 31.23 23.46
CA SER A 280 22.87 31.47 22.02
C SER A 280 21.85 30.80 21.08
N ALA A 281 20.94 31.66 20.62
CA ALA A 281 20.21 31.54 19.37
C ALA A 281 21.13 31.11 18.22
N ARG A 282 20.74 30.03 17.53
CA ARG A 282 21.26 29.67 16.20
C ARG A 282 20.42 30.37 15.13
N PRO A 283 21.03 30.81 14.02
CA PRO A 283 20.34 31.50 12.94
C PRO A 283 19.42 30.54 12.19
N SER A 284 18.18 30.98 12.01
CA SER A 284 17.17 30.37 11.16
C SER A 284 17.67 30.35 9.70
N GLY A 285 18.05 29.16 9.23
CA GLY A 285 18.15 28.86 7.79
C GLY A 285 16.75 28.66 7.20
N PRO A 286 16.61 28.65 5.86
CA PRO A 286 15.30 28.73 5.21
C PRO A 286 14.55 27.38 5.26
N ASP A 287 13.95 27.06 6.41
CA ASP A 287 12.91 26.03 6.57
C ASP A 287 11.57 26.55 6.02
N GLY A 288 11.60 27.01 4.77
CA GLY A 288 10.58 27.85 4.18
C GLY A 288 10.02 27.33 2.86
N LEU A 289 9.84 26.02 2.70
CA LEU A 289 8.97 25.44 1.67
C LEU A 289 8.61 24.02 2.11
N MET A 290 7.32 23.68 2.09
CA MET A 290 6.69 22.41 2.54
C MET A 290 6.07 22.37 3.95
N ALA A 291 5.93 23.50 4.64
CA ALA A 291 4.95 23.63 5.72
C ALA A 291 3.67 24.24 5.16
N GLY A 292 2.82 23.40 4.59
CA GLY A 292 1.50 23.80 4.11
C GLY A 292 0.64 22.59 3.79
N ILE A 293 -0.58 22.62 4.34
CA ILE A 293 -1.75 21.78 4.08
C ILE A 293 -1.88 20.57 5.03
N GLY A 294 -2.57 20.77 6.16
CA GLY A 294 -3.29 19.74 6.91
C GLY A 294 -4.50 19.23 6.16
N GLY A 295 -4.18 18.57 5.06
CA GLY A 295 -4.92 17.47 4.49
C GLY A 295 -3.97 16.27 4.46
N ALA A 296 -4.51 15.06 4.40
CA ALA A 296 -3.68 13.86 4.30
C ALA A 296 -2.61 14.04 3.20
N LEU A 297 -1.34 13.85 3.59
CA LEU A 297 -0.19 14.02 2.71
C LEU A 297 -0.43 13.26 1.40
N ARG A 298 -0.28 13.96 0.26
CA ARG A 298 -0.40 13.35 -1.07
C ARG A 298 0.98 13.03 -1.60
N GLY A 299 1.24 11.75 -1.77
CA GLY A 299 2.49 11.28 -2.34
C GLY A 299 2.47 9.79 -2.64
N ALA A 300 3.65 9.31 -3.01
CA ALA A 300 3.91 7.92 -3.34
C ALA A 300 5.10 7.35 -2.55
N ALA A 301 4.98 6.08 -2.18
CA ALA A 301 6.13 5.23 -1.89
C ALA A 301 6.59 4.57 -3.19
N TYR A 302 7.86 4.80 -3.58
CA TYR A 302 8.39 4.31 -4.85
C TYR A 302 9.34 3.11 -4.64
N PRO A 303 9.19 1.98 -5.37
CA PRO A 303 9.95 0.76 -5.08
C PRO A 303 11.46 0.82 -5.34
N ALA A 304 11.91 1.71 -6.22
CA ALA A 304 13.31 1.88 -6.61
C ALA A 304 13.81 3.27 -6.23
N VAL A 305 13.77 3.62 -4.95
CA VAL A 305 14.45 4.83 -4.47
C VAL A 305 15.94 4.54 -4.36
N ASP A 306 16.77 5.45 -4.86
CA ASP A 306 18.23 5.36 -4.86
C ASP A 306 18.75 5.22 -3.41
N PRO A 307 19.48 4.15 -3.08
CA PRO A 307 20.03 3.96 -1.74
C PRO A 307 21.27 4.83 -1.44
N GLU A 308 21.84 5.51 -2.43
CA GLU A 308 23.05 6.31 -2.24
C GLU A 308 22.77 7.70 -1.67
N GLY A 309 23.66 8.16 -0.78
CA GLY A 309 23.64 9.51 -0.21
C GLY A 309 22.32 9.85 0.50
N ASP A 310 21.82 11.04 0.22
CA ASP A 310 20.61 11.60 0.84
C ASP A 310 19.31 11.29 0.04
N ALA A 311 19.37 10.38 -0.95
CA ALA A 311 18.23 10.09 -1.81
C ALA A 311 17.08 9.34 -1.12
N GLY A 312 17.37 8.73 0.04
CA GLY A 312 16.37 8.17 0.96
C GLY A 312 16.03 6.68 0.77
N GLY A 313 16.71 5.99 -0.15
CA GLY A 313 16.48 4.57 -0.42
C GLY A 313 17.10 3.62 0.61
N CYS A 314 16.60 2.39 0.65
CA CYS A 314 17.18 1.31 1.45
C CYS A 314 18.26 0.57 0.66
N VAL A 315 19.45 0.40 1.25
CA VAL A 315 20.56 -0.39 0.66
C VAL A 315 20.14 -1.83 0.34
N ASP A 316 19.29 -2.42 1.18
CA ASP A 316 18.80 -3.80 1.01
C ASP A 316 17.48 -3.88 0.23
N ALA A 317 17.07 -2.80 -0.46
CA ALA A 317 15.89 -2.84 -1.33
C ALA A 317 16.14 -3.81 -2.49
N PRO A 318 15.29 -4.84 -2.68
CA PRO A 318 15.48 -5.77 -3.78
C PRO A 318 15.03 -5.13 -5.10
N GLN A 319 15.61 -5.58 -6.22
CA GLN A 319 15.10 -5.21 -7.53
C GLN A 319 13.75 -5.89 -7.79
N GLY A 320 12.70 -5.08 -7.99
CA GLY A 320 11.35 -5.58 -8.23
C GLY A 320 11.20 -6.32 -9.55
N CYS A 321 10.03 -6.95 -9.74
CA CYS A 321 9.70 -7.65 -11.00
C CYS A 321 9.53 -6.72 -12.23
N ALA A 322 9.44 -5.41 -12.01
CA ALA A 322 9.43 -4.40 -13.06
C ALA A 322 10.78 -3.66 -13.09
N PRO A 323 11.35 -3.40 -14.28
CA PRO A 323 12.60 -2.64 -14.41
C PRO A 323 12.30 -1.16 -14.15
N LEU A 324 12.45 -0.73 -12.91
CA LEU A 324 12.23 0.64 -12.47
C LEU A 324 13.57 1.39 -12.42
N PRO A 325 13.67 2.61 -12.99
CA PRO A 325 14.83 3.44 -12.77
C PRO A 325 14.87 3.91 -11.31
N TYR A 326 16.07 4.15 -10.81
CA TYR A 326 16.25 4.76 -9.50
C TYR A 326 15.78 6.21 -9.50
N LEU A 327 15.10 6.61 -8.42
CA LEU A 327 14.63 7.97 -8.17
C LEU A 327 15.03 8.40 -6.75
N SER A 328 15.06 9.70 -6.48
CA SER A 328 15.26 10.22 -5.12
C SER A 328 13.93 10.68 -4.52
N TYR A 329 13.88 10.83 -3.19
CA TYR A 329 12.79 11.55 -2.52
C TYR A 329 12.59 12.95 -3.14
N GLY A 330 11.33 13.37 -3.25
CA GLY A 330 10.92 14.60 -3.92
C GLY A 330 10.78 14.50 -5.45
N SER A 331 11.25 13.41 -6.08
CA SER A 331 11.01 13.19 -7.52
C SER A 331 9.52 13.17 -7.84
N GLU A 332 9.10 13.83 -8.92
CA GLU A 332 7.69 13.85 -9.35
C GLU A 332 7.36 12.74 -10.35
N LEU A 333 6.38 11.91 -10.02
CA LEU A 333 5.81 10.91 -10.93
C LEU A 333 4.56 11.47 -11.59
N ILE A 334 4.37 11.27 -12.90
CA ILE A 334 3.03 11.36 -13.50
C ILE A 334 2.40 9.98 -13.40
N VAL A 335 1.41 9.85 -12.50
CA VAL A 335 0.71 8.59 -12.24
C VAL A 335 -0.61 8.61 -12.98
N ARG A 336 -0.82 7.66 -13.90
CA ARG A 336 -2.08 7.50 -14.65
C ARG A 336 -2.78 6.19 -14.31
N ASN A 337 -3.99 6.29 -13.78
CA ASN A 337 -4.87 5.13 -13.60
C ASN A 337 -5.44 4.71 -14.96
N GLU A 338 -5.08 3.51 -15.42
CA GLU A 338 -5.52 3.00 -16.72
C GLU A 338 -7.01 2.63 -16.75
N CYS A 339 -7.61 2.39 -15.59
CA CYS A 339 -9.01 1.95 -15.50
C CYS A 339 -10.01 3.06 -15.81
N ASN A 340 -9.66 4.32 -15.52
CA ASN A 340 -10.55 5.47 -15.70
C ASN A 340 -9.88 6.66 -16.41
N GLY A 341 -8.58 6.54 -16.75
CA GLY A 341 -7.82 7.55 -17.46
C GLY A 341 -7.35 8.75 -16.62
N ARG A 342 -7.70 8.82 -15.32
CA ARG A 342 -7.27 9.91 -14.43
C ARG A 342 -5.76 9.89 -14.24
N ALA A 343 -5.15 11.06 -14.19
CA ALA A 343 -3.73 11.21 -13.94
C ALA A 343 -3.44 12.38 -13.00
N ALA A 344 -2.33 12.27 -12.26
CA ALA A 344 -1.86 13.32 -11.35
C ALA A 344 -0.34 13.31 -11.27
N ARG A 345 0.24 14.47 -10.94
CA ARG A 345 1.62 14.57 -10.48
C ARG A 345 1.67 14.18 -9.01
N VAL A 346 2.58 13.28 -8.66
CA VAL A 346 2.68 12.71 -7.31
C VAL A 346 4.14 12.69 -6.89
N PRO A 347 4.54 13.40 -5.82
CA PRO A 347 5.91 13.35 -5.33
C PRO A 347 6.21 12.00 -4.67
N VAL A 348 7.44 11.53 -4.82
CA VAL A 348 8.00 10.42 -4.04
C VAL A 348 8.30 10.94 -2.63
N ILE A 349 7.62 10.38 -1.63
CA ILE A 349 7.72 10.80 -0.23
C ILE A 349 8.22 9.69 0.71
N GLU A 350 8.28 8.45 0.22
CA GLU A 350 8.71 7.28 1.00
C GLU A 350 9.38 6.26 0.08
N CYS A 351 10.28 5.44 0.62
CA CYS A 351 10.87 4.31 -0.09
C CYS A 351 9.93 3.10 -0.01
N GLY A 352 9.52 2.60 -1.17
CA GLY A 352 8.67 1.43 -1.32
C GLY A 352 9.45 0.10 -1.35
N CYS A 353 10.51 -0.06 -0.55
CA CYS A 353 11.38 -1.25 -0.61
C CYS A 353 10.63 -2.58 -0.36
N VAL A 354 9.57 -2.55 0.45
CA VAL A 354 8.67 -3.71 0.64
C VAL A 354 7.80 -3.95 -0.60
N ALA A 355 7.29 -2.88 -1.23
CA ALA A 355 6.52 -2.97 -2.45
C ALA A 355 7.29 -3.66 -3.60
N ALA A 356 8.61 -3.45 -3.67
CA ALA A 356 9.48 -4.10 -4.64
C ALA A 356 9.44 -5.64 -4.58
N ARG A 357 9.06 -6.23 -3.44
CA ARG A 357 8.95 -7.69 -3.26
C ARG A 357 7.69 -8.29 -3.89
N TYR A 358 6.71 -7.47 -4.27
CA TYR A 358 5.43 -7.91 -4.80
C TYR A 358 5.45 -7.96 -6.33
N CYS A 359 5.36 -9.19 -6.86
CA CYS A 359 5.20 -9.47 -8.30
C CYS A 359 3.75 -9.82 -8.66
N ASP A 360 2.82 -9.25 -7.91
CA ASP A 360 1.40 -9.39 -8.09
C ASP A 360 0.92 -8.68 -9.36
N ARG A 361 -0.36 -8.88 -9.65
CA ARG A 361 -1.07 -8.22 -10.75
C ARG A 361 -2.38 -7.69 -10.21
N CYS A 362 -2.75 -6.51 -10.64
CA CYS A 362 -4.12 -6.07 -10.50
C CYS A 362 -4.97 -6.64 -11.65
N VAL A 363 -6.21 -6.98 -11.33
CA VAL A 363 -7.19 -7.55 -12.28
C VAL A 363 -8.47 -6.72 -12.37
N GLU A 364 -8.48 -5.53 -11.77
CA GLU A 364 -9.68 -4.71 -11.57
C GLU A 364 -10.33 -4.29 -12.90
N CYS A 365 -9.54 -3.77 -13.85
CA CYS A 365 -10.01 -3.33 -15.17
C CYS A 365 -9.33 -4.07 -16.33
N GLY A 366 -8.79 -5.26 -16.04
CA GLY A 366 -7.91 -6.01 -16.93
C GLY A 366 -6.65 -6.46 -16.17
N THR A 367 -5.84 -7.33 -16.78
CA THR A 367 -4.65 -7.87 -16.12
C THR A 367 -3.44 -6.95 -16.34
N SER A 368 -2.90 -6.38 -15.28
CA SER A 368 -1.66 -5.59 -15.35
C SER A 368 -0.45 -6.46 -15.73
N PRO A 369 0.64 -5.85 -16.24
CA PRO A 369 1.98 -6.43 -16.11
C PRO A 369 2.28 -6.81 -14.66
N ARG A 370 3.18 -7.79 -14.45
CA ARG A 370 3.60 -8.16 -13.09
C ARG A 370 4.41 -7.04 -12.47
N GLY A 371 4.20 -6.83 -11.18
CA GLY A 371 4.99 -5.91 -10.38
C GLY A 371 4.15 -4.74 -9.89
N ARG A 372 4.27 -4.51 -8.59
CA ARG A 372 3.86 -3.27 -7.95
C ARG A 372 4.90 -2.20 -8.23
N ILE A 373 4.51 -1.15 -8.92
CA ILE A 373 5.43 -0.11 -9.38
C ILE A 373 5.28 1.22 -8.63
N VAL A 374 4.21 1.37 -7.85
CA VAL A 374 3.98 2.51 -6.95
C VAL A 374 3.00 2.11 -5.85
N GLU A 375 3.21 2.61 -4.64
CA GLU A 375 2.16 2.65 -3.62
C GLU A 375 1.79 4.09 -3.35
N LEU A 376 0.52 4.44 -3.45
CA LEU A 376 0.03 5.79 -3.24
C LEU A 376 -0.45 5.99 -1.81
N THR A 377 -0.37 7.21 -1.32
CA THR A 377 -1.15 7.61 -0.13
C THR A 377 -2.65 7.38 -0.39
N PRO A 378 -3.47 7.07 0.62
CA PRO A 378 -4.89 6.76 0.43
C PRO A 378 -5.64 7.90 -0.29
N ALA A 379 -5.32 9.14 0.06
CA ALA A 379 -5.88 10.34 -0.57
C ALA A 379 -5.57 10.40 -2.07
N CYS A 380 -4.30 10.20 -2.45
CA CYS A 380 -3.89 10.20 -3.85
C CYS A 380 -4.49 9.04 -4.65
N PHE A 381 -4.57 7.85 -4.04
CA PHE A 381 -5.21 6.69 -4.65
C PHE A 381 -6.70 6.96 -4.96
N ALA A 382 -7.42 7.58 -4.03
CA ALA A 382 -8.83 7.95 -4.20
C ALA A 382 -9.04 9.08 -5.23
N ASP A 383 -8.17 10.09 -5.28
CA ASP A 383 -8.20 11.17 -6.28
C ASP A 383 -8.13 10.61 -7.71
N LEU A 384 -7.22 9.65 -7.92
CA LEU A 384 -7.06 8.93 -9.17
C LEU A 384 -8.22 7.96 -9.45
N GLY A 385 -9.30 8.03 -8.66
CA GLY A 385 -10.51 7.23 -8.81
C GLY A 385 -10.34 5.76 -8.42
N GLY A 386 -9.26 5.43 -7.70
CA GLY A 386 -9.09 4.13 -7.09
C GLY A 386 -10.14 3.88 -6.01
N ASP A 387 -10.47 2.60 -5.81
CA ASP A 387 -11.30 2.15 -4.70
C ASP A 387 -10.42 1.50 -3.62
N LEU A 388 -10.37 2.10 -2.42
CA LEU A 388 -9.45 1.69 -1.38
C LEU A 388 -9.69 0.24 -0.93
N ASP A 389 -10.94 -0.23 -0.92
CA ASP A 389 -11.21 -1.62 -0.54
C ASP A 389 -11.05 -2.62 -1.69
N ALA A 390 -11.01 -2.16 -2.95
CA ALA A 390 -10.50 -2.98 -4.06
C ALA A 390 -8.98 -3.19 -3.95
N GLY A 391 -8.26 -2.16 -3.50
CA GLY A 391 -6.87 -2.26 -3.07
C GLY A 391 -5.82 -2.12 -4.19
N CYS A 392 -6.21 -2.12 -5.47
CA CYS A 392 -5.27 -1.89 -6.57
C CYS A 392 -5.96 -1.30 -7.80
N PHE A 393 -5.16 -0.74 -8.71
CA PHE A 393 -5.56 -0.51 -10.10
C PHE A 393 -4.37 -0.66 -11.05
N ASN A 394 -4.66 -0.83 -12.35
CA ASN A 394 -3.64 -0.85 -13.39
C ASN A 394 -3.12 0.57 -13.61
N VAL A 395 -1.80 0.74 -13.64
CA VAL A 395 -1.17 2.07 -13.68
C VAL A 395 -0.12 2.16 -14.77
N THR A 396 -0.05 3.34 -15.39
CA THR A 396 1.10 3.79 -16.16
C THR A 396 1.78 4.91 -15.38
N LEU A 397 3.10 4.80 -15.17
CA LEU A 397 3.96 5.88 -14.71
C LEU A 397 4.65 6.51 -15.90
N ASP A 398 4.56 7.82 -16.05
CA ASP A 398 5.43 8.61 -16.90
C ASP A 398 6.49 9.29 -16.02
N LEU A 399 7.74 8.89 -16.26
CA LEU A 399 8.94 9.28 -15.54
C LEU A 399 9.72 10.35 -16.30
N ALA A 400 9.27 10.81 -17.47
CA ALA A 400 9.94 11.92 -18.17
C ALA A 400 9.88 13.22 -17.36
N ALA A 401 8.85 13.37 -16.51
CA ALA A 401 8.66 14.54 -15.65
C ALA A 401 9.63 14.59 -14.44
N THR A 402 10.28 13.49 -14.06
CA THR A 402 11.20 13.47 -12.92
C THR A 402 12.49 14.27 -13.16
N ALA A 403 12.80 14.61 -14.42
CA ALA A 403 14.05 15.27 -14.82
C ALA A 403 14.15 16.78 -14.45
N VAL A 404 13.12 17.39 -13.87
CA VAL A 404 13.01 18.87 -13.81
C VAL A 404 13.47 19.51 -12.50
N VAL A 405 13.75 18.78 -11.42
CA VAL A 405 14.28 19.39 -10.18
C VAL A 405 15.78 19.19 -10.07
N ARG A 406 16.55 19.84 -10.95
CA ARG A 406 17.91 20.24 -10.59
C ARG A 406 17.81 21.64 -10.00
N SER A 407 18.02 21.77 -8.69
CA SER A 407 18.27 23.07 -8.09
C SER A 407 19.39 23.78 -8.87
N PRO A 408 19.28 25.08 -9.18
CA PRO A 408 20.39 25.81 -9.75
C PRO A 408 21.58 25.68 -8.79
N ALA A 409 22.74 25.30 -9.32
CA ALA A 409 23.97 25.32 -8.56
C ALA A 409 24.09 26.69 -7.89
N VAL A 410 24.22 26.70 -6.57
CA VAL A 410 24.61 27.90 -5.83
C VAL A 410 26.05 28.18 -6.27
N GLU A 411 26.21 29.04 -7.27
CA GLU A 411 27.49 29.71 -7.51
C GLU A 411 27.78 30.56 -6.28
N GLY A 412 28.72 30.07 -5.45
CA GLY A 412 29.30 30.88 -4.39
C GLY A 412 30.02 32.09 -4.98
N PRO A 413 29.99 33.26 -4.31
CA PRO A 413 30.71 34.43 -4.78
C PRO A 413 32.24 34.22 -4.72
N PRO A 414 33.01 34.93 -5.57
CA PRO A 414 34.44 34.72 -5.79
C PRO A 414 35.34 35.02 -4.59
#